data_AF-A0A3A0CNP2-F1
#
_entry.id   AF-A0A3A0CNP2-F1
#
_cell.length_a   1.000
_cell.length_b   1.000
_cell.length_c   1.000
_cell.angle_alpha   90.00
_cell.angle_beta   90.00
_cell.angle_gamma   90.00
#
_symmetry.space_group_name_H-M   'P 1'
#
loop_
_entity.id
_entity.type
_entity.pdbx_description
1 polymer ?
#
loop_
_entity_poly.entity_id
_entity_poly.type
_entity_poly.pdbx_seq_one_letter_code
_entity_poly.pdbx_strand_id
1 'polypeptide(L)'
;MAKRSKKRVRHLTLFLLKPEIQQFKNALKDLDSLTLCKLRDDSPFQGRFYYQPPQQKPPGWQALVQSGLADKLNLHNQSTAAVLFVRAAGRRFALTFGYGRNLLKPDSFERNFGLKVALNTVDPKNLKSVDARTFEDLTLVTRRQASRGSELSAFGSDVAQDVLRAVTGRPRDAYFAKQVTGADALAVAVEAESRELASVCKRAFEAYGRDDYKKDFGFIDHLRPVADPSLKSTLEAALIDALKSGNTDRIHLAPPEPLDWERVDGFLYSTQGDEDAHSDLDIDDYLATFDDATTLSLADVRRHRIAARFSGGTDAHEQWSVHDSIVFETEIGDHLYVLSAGDWYEVAKSFAQSVANRLKKVKSPALMLPNADASDSEGDYNQSVATSEKFALMDQKLVRARDANSDIELCDLLTPNRQLIHVKKKTRSATLSHLFAQGVVAAEAFLWDEEFRKAARSKIPATQKRVAALIPDDKPESKEFEVIYAIITKMAATKWPAGLPFFSQLNLVNAAERLRRHGFRVSLLRIQETQ
;
A
#
# COMPACT_ATOMS: atom_id res chain seq x y z
N MET A 1 -43.34 -36.85 1.99
CA MET A 1 -42.37 -35.73 2.08
C MET A 1 -41.07 -36.17 1.40
N ALA A 2 -40.74 -35.63 0.23
CA ALA A 2 -39.49 -35.95 -0.45
C ALA A 2 -38.31 -35.31 0.32
N LYS A 3 -37.30 -36.12 0.68
CA LYS A 3 -36.01 -35.64 1.21
C LYS A 3 -35.42 -34.66 0.20
N ARG A 4 -35.42 -33.36 0.50
CA ARG A 4 -34.64 -32.36 -0.24
C ARG A 4 -33.17 -32.80 -0.19
N SER A 5 -32.63 -33.23 -1.34
CA SER A 5 -31.19 -33.46 -1.51
C SER A 5 -30.44 -32.19 -1.10
N LYS A 6 -29.58 -32.28 -0.08
CA LYS A 6 -28.82 -31.15 0.44
C LYS A 6 -27.74 -30.82 -0.60
N LYS A 7 -27.89 -29.70 -1.31
CA LYS A 7 -26.91 -29.26 -2.33
C LYS A 7 -25.52 -29.12 -1.68
N ARG A 8 -24.48 -29.62 -2.35
CA ARG A 8 -23.10 -29.47 -1.87
C ARG A 8 -22.67 -28.01 -1.96
N VAL A 9 -21.98 -27.54 -0.92
CA VAL A 9 -21.31 -26.24 -0.96
C VAL A 9 -20.14 -26.33 -1.93
N ARG A 10 -20.03 -25.37 -2.85
CA ARG A 10 -18.94 -25.23 -3.81
C ARG A 10 -18.28 -23.88 -3.62
N HIS A 11 -16.94 -23.87 -3.70
CA HIS A 11 -16.15 -22.65 -3.76
C HIS A 11 -15.96 -22.27 -5.22
N LEU A 12 -16.45 -21.11 -5.61
CA LEU A 12 -16.36 -20.58 -6.96
C LEU A 12 -15.57 -19.28 -6.92
N THR A 13 -14.64 -19.11 -7.86
CA THR A 13 -13.91 -17.85 -8.07
C THR A 13 -14.31 -17.29 -9.43
N LEU A 14 -14.93 -16.11 -9.44
CA LEU A 14 -15.49 -15.47 -10.62
C LEU A 14 -14.75 -14.17 -10.95
N PHE A 15 -14.42 -14.00 -12.22
CA PHE A 15 -13.97 -12.73 -12.81
C PHE A 15 -15.03 -12.23 -13.77
N LEU A 16 -15.32 -10.93 -13.74
CA LEU A 16 -16.13 -10.26 -14.76
C LEU A 16 -15.20 -9.79 -15.88
N LEU A 17 -15.42 -10.24 -17.11
CA LEU A 17 -14.61 -9.77 -18.24
C LEU A 17 -15.04 -8.35 -18.63
N LYS A 18 -14.05 -7.55 -19.07
CA LYS A 18 -14.31 -6.20 -19.55
C LYS A 18 -15.17 -6.20 -20.83
N PRO A 19 -15.98 -5.17 -21.10
CA PRO A 19 -16.90 -5.14 -22.23
C PRO A 19 -16.22 -5.30 -23.59
N GLU A 20 -15.00 -4.78 -23.75
CA GLU A 20 -14.18 -4.87 -24.96
C GLU A 20 -13.77 -6.31 -25.31
N ILE A 21 -13.79 -7.23 -24.34
CA ILE A 21 -13.52 -8.64 -24.57
C ILE A 21 -14.76 -9.30 -25.18
N GLN A 22 -14.88 -9.20 -26.51
CA GLN A 22 -16.03 -9.74 -27.25
C GLN A 22 -16.00 -11.27 -27.41
N GLN A 23 -14.82 -11.88 -27.36
CA GLN A 23 -14.64 -13.32 -27.53
C GLN A 23 -13.85 -13.89 -26.35
N PHE A 24 -14.28 -15.03 -25.81
CA PHE A 24 -13.64 -15.67 -24.65
C PHE A 24 -12.14 -15.92 -24.84
N LYS A 25 -11.72 -16.32 -26.04
CA LYS A 25 -10.32 -16.57 -26.37
C LYS A 25 -9.41 -15.34 -26.21
N ASN A 26 -9.94 -14.13 -26.37
CA ASN A 26 -9.16 -12.91 -26.28
C ASN A 26 -8.69 -12.63 -24.85
N ALA A 27 -9.35 -13.22 -23.85
CA ALA A 27 -8.97 -13.12 -22.44
C ALA A 27 -7.82 -14.07 -22.05
N LEU A 28 -7.42 -15.03 -22.89
CA LEU A 28 -6.39 -16.02 -22.57
C LEU A 28 -5.01 -15.57 -23.06
N LYS A 29 -3.96 -15.83 -22.27
CA LYS A 29 -2.56 -15.44 -22.59
C LYS A 29 -1.96 -16.27 -23.73
N ASP A 30 -2.02 -17.59 -23.59
CA ASP A 30 -1.44 -18.56 -24.50
C ASP A 30 -2.54 -19.56 -24.88
N LEU A 31 -3.22 -19.29 -26.00
CA LEU A 31 -4.38 -20.06 -26.42
C LEU A 31 -3.98 -21.44 -26.95
N ASP A 32 -2.79 -21.55 -27.55
CA ASP A 32 -2.36 -22.73 -28.29
C ASP A 32 -1.91 -23.85 -27.34
N SER A 33 -1.47 -23.52 -26.12
CA SER A 33 -1.17 -24.51 -25.09
C SER A 33 -2.40 -25.04 -24.33
N LEU A 34 -3.61 -24.59 -24.67
CA LEU A 34 -4.84 -24.92 -23.94
C LEU A 34 -5.74 -25.88 -24.71
N THR A 35 -6.34 -26.82 -23.97
CA THR A 35 -7.38 -27.70 -24.51
C THR A 35 -8.76 -27.11 -24.30
N LEU A 36 -9.54 -27.00 -25.38
CA LEU A 36 -10.93 -26.54 -25.36
C LEU A 36 -11.90 -27.72 -25.23
N CYS A 37 -12.78 -27.66 -24.22
CA CYS A 37 -13.96 -28.50 -24.11
C CYS A 37 -15.23 -27.66 -24.32
N LYS A 38 -16.11 -28.15 -25.21
CA LYS A 38 -17.44 -27.58 -25.39
C LYS A 38 -18.36 -28.00 -24.24
N LEU A 39 -19.29 -27.12 -23.88
CA LEU A 39 -20.39 -27.50 -22.98
C LEU A 39 -21.33 -28.47 -23.69
N ARG A 40 -22.12 -29.20 -22.90
CA ARG A 40 -23.19 -30.05 -23.43
C ARG A 40 -24.26 -29.21 -24.11
N ASP A 41 -24.93 -29.77 -25.11
CA ASP A 41 -25.98 -29.09 -25.86
C ASP A 41 -27.20 -28.73 -24.98
N ASP A 42 -27.44 -29.50 -23.91
CA ASP A 42 -28.49 -29.26 -22.92
C ASP A 42 -28.10 -28.23 -21.83
N SER A 43 -26.95 -27.56 -21.98
CA SER A 43 -26.48 -26.55 -21.03
C SER A 43 -27.42 -25.33 -21.02
N PRO A 44 -27.90 -24.86 -19.85
CA PRO A 44 -28.80 -23.72 -19.75
C PRO A 44 -28.10 -22.36 -19.98
N PHE A 45 -26.81 -22.37 -20.33
CA PHE A 45 -26.03 -21.18 -20.62
C PHE A 45 -24.97 -21.44 -21.69
N GLN A 46 -24.59 -20.38 -22.37
CA GLN A 46 -23.47 -20.38 -23.33
C GLN A 46 -22.14 -20.24 -22.58
N GLY A 47 -21.16 -21.04 -22.97
CA GLY A 47 -19.85 -21.04 -22.33
C GLY A 47 -18.84 -21.95 -23.00
N ARG A 48 -17.59 -21.88 -22.55
CA ARG A 48 -16.48 -22.71 -23.02
C ARG A 48 -15.57 -23.04 -21.85
N PHE A 49 -15.11 -24.28 -21.78
CA PHE A 49 -14.15 -24.72 -20.77
C PHE A 49 -12.77 -24.86 -21.41
N TYR A 50 -11.76 -24.23 -20.81
CA TYR A 50 -10.37 -24.37 -21.21
C TYR A 50 -9.59 -24.93 -20.04
N TYR A 51 -8.67 -25.84 -20.29
CA TYR A 51 -7.72 -26.31 -19.28
C TYR A 51 -6.35 -26.49 -19.89
N GLN A 52 -5.33 -26.33 -19.04
CA GLN A 52 -3.95 -26.65 -19.39
C GLN A 52 -3.71 -28.15 -19.15
N PRO A 53 -3.23 -28.91 -20.14
CA PRO A 53 -2.82 -30.28 -19.95
C PRO A 53 -1.83 -30.39 -18.78
N PRO A 54 -1.96 -31.40 -17.89
CA PRO A 54 -1.12 -31.45 -16.71
C PRO A 54 0.34 -31.65 -17.10
N GLN A 55 1.22 -30.78 -16.58
CA GLN A 55 2.66 -30.95 -16.70
C GLN A 55 3.20 -31.49 -15.38
N GLN A 56 3.97 -32.57 -15.46
CA GLN A 56 4.71 -33.10 -14.31
C GLN A 56 6.05 -32.38 -14.24
N LYS A 57 6.33 -31.75 -13.09
CA LYS A 57 7.64 -31.15 -12.82
C LYS A 57 8.14 -31.65 -11.46
N PRO A 58 9.44 -32.02 -11.33
CA PRO A 58 9.99 -32.32 -10.02
C PRO A 58 9.90 -31.09 -9.12
N PRO A 59 9.65 -31.24 -7.81
CA PRO A 59 9.75 -30.14 -6.85
C PRO A 59 11.15 -29.53 -6.87
N GLY A 60 11.25 -28.19 -6.79
CA GLY A 60 12.55 -27.49 -6.85
C GLY A 60 13.53 -27.92 -5.74
N TRP A 61 13.03 -28.32 -4.57
CA TRP A 61 13.84 -28.81 -3.46
C TRP A 61 14.34 -30.25 -3.65
N GLN A 62 13.81 -31.00 -4.62
CA GLN A 62 14.17 -32.42 -4.79
C GLN A 62 15.67 -32.59 -5.08
N ALA A 63 16.26 -31.70 -5.88
CA ALA A 63 17.70 -31.74 -6.18
C ALA A 63 18.55 -31.56 -4.91
N LEU A 64 18.16 -30.63 -4.03
CA LEU A 64 18.82 -30.37 -2.76
C LEU A 64 18.80 -31.62 -1.87
N VAL A 65 17.63 -32.24 -1.68
CA VAL A 65 17.49 -33.40 -0.80
C VAL A 65 18.12 -34.67 -1.42
N GLN A 66 18.02 -34.84 -2.74
CA GLN A 66 18.59 -35.99 -3.45
C GLN A 66 20.10 -36.11 -3.24
N SER A 67 20.81 -34.99 -3.08
CA SER A 67 22.26 -34.98 -2.83
C SER A 67 22.68 -35.68 -1.53
N GLY A 68 21.78 -35.76 -0.54
CA GLY A 68 22.03 -36.41 0.75
C GLY A 68 21.41 -37.79 0.90
N LEU A 69 20.76 -38.33 -0.14
CA LEU A 69 20.07 -39.61 -0.10
C LEU A 69 20.75 -40.66 -0.99
N ALA A 70 20.91 -41.87 -0.46
CA ALA A 70 21.37 -43.02 -1.23
C ALA A 70 20.30 -43.51 -2.24
N ASP A 71 19.01 -43.35 -1.89
CA ASP A 71 17.89 -43.72 -2.74
C ASP A 71 17.48 -42.59 -3.69
N LYS A 72 17.07 -42.96 -4.91
CA LYS A 72 16.58 -42.00 -5.91
C LYS A 72 15.13 -41.59 -5.60
N LEU A 73 14.92 -40.31 -5.33
CA LEU A 73 13.61 -39.68 -5.27
C LEU A 73 13.05 -39.51 -6.69
N ASN A 74 11.79 -39.90 -6.87
CA ASN A 74 11.04 -39.72 -8.11
C ASN A 74 9.70 -39.02 -7.85
N LEU A 75 9.78 -37.83 -7.25
CA LEU A 75 8.61 -37.04 -6.88
C LEU A 75 8.26 -36.07 -8.01
N HIS A 76 6.96 -35.87 -8.23
CA HIS A 76 6.47 -34.94 -9.24
C HIS A 76 5.31 -34.13 -8.69
N ASN A 77 5.39 -32.82 -8.89
CA ASN A 77 4.26 -31.93 -8.72
C ASN A 77 3.45 -31.89 -10.01
N GLN A 78 2.13 -31.97 -9.87
CA GLN A 78 1.19 -31.82 -10.96
C GLN A 78 0.17 -30.74 -10.56
N SER A 79 0.23 -29.60 -11.24
CA SER A 79 -0.72 -28.51 -11.06
C SER A 79 -1.83 -28.59 -12.10
N THR A 80 -3.03 -28.16 -11.73
CA THR A 80 -4.17 -28.03 -12.65
C THR A 80 -4.53 -26.57 -12.80
N ALA A 81 -4.77 -26.15 -14.04
CA ALA A 81 -5.22 -24.80 -14.37
C ALA A 81 -6.38 -24.90 -15.35
N ALA A 82 -7.53 -24.36 -14.98
CA ALA A 82 -8.70 -24.37 -15.87
C ALA A 82 -9.57 -23.13 -15.68
N VAL A 83 -10.28 -22.77 -16.75
CA VAL A 83 -11.23 -21.66 -16.80
C VAL A 83 -12.51 -22.09 -17.50
N LEU A 84 -13.64 -21.92 -16.82
CA LEU A 84 -14.97 -22.01 -17.42
C LEU A 84 -15.48 -20.61 -17.72
N PHE A 85 -15.63 -20.28 -19.01
CA PHE A 85 -16.31 -19.06 -19.41
C PHE A 85 -17.82 -19.26 -19.43
N VAL A 86 -18.56 -18.28 -18.91
CA VAL A 86 -20.03 -18.29 -18.85
C VAL A 86 -20.55 -16.95 -19.36
N ARG A 87 -21.55 -16.98 -20.25
CA ARG A 87 -22.32 -15.79 -20.62
C ARG A 87 -23.58 -15.72 -19.76
N ALA A 88 -23.74 -14.62 -19.02
CA ALA A 88 -24.87 -14.39 -18.13
C ALA A 88 -25.18 -12.88 -18.04
N ALA A 89 -26.48 -12.53 -17.99
CA ALA A 89 -26.93 -11.13 -17.90
C ALA A 89 -26.29 -10.19 -18.95
N GLY A 90 -26.10 -10.67 -20.18
CA GLY A 90 -25.45 -9.91 -21.26
C GLY A 90 -23.93 -9.76 -21.12
N ARG A 91 -23.33 -10.15 -19.98
CA ARG A 91 -21.89 -10.08 -19.70
C ARG A 91 -21.22 -11.45 -19.81
N ARG A 92 -19.89 -11.44 -19.76
CA ARG A 92 -19.02 -12.62 -19.83
C ARG A 92 -18.25 -12.76 -18.53
N PHE A 93 -18.24 -13.97 -17.97
CA PHE A 93 -17.56 -14.32 -16.74
C PHE A 93 -16.51 -15.39 -17.01
N ALA A 94 -15.43 -15.38 -16.24
CA ALA A 94 -14.45 -16.45 -16.18
C ALA A 94 -14.45 -17.06 -14.77
N LEU A 95 -14.77 -18.34 -14.67
CA LEU A 95 -14.70 -19.12 -13.44
C LEU A 95 -13.39 -19.89 -13.43
N THR A 96 -12.49 -19.57 -12.51
CA THR A 96 -11.14 -20.16 -12.47
C THR A 96 -11.07 -21.32 -11.48
N PHE A 97 -10.35 -22.38 -11.85
CA PHE A 97 -10.09 -23.55 -11.02
C PHE A 97 -8.58 -23.82 -10.94
N GLY A 98 -8.10 -24.19 -9.74
CA GLY A 98 -6.67 -24.35 -9.48
C GLY A 98 -5.90 -23.07 -9.84
N TYR A 99 -4.86 -23.20 -10.66
CA TYR A 99 -4.06 -22.09 -11.17
C TYR A 99 -4.69 -21.36 -12.38
N GLY A 100 -6.00 -21.54 -12.61
CA GLY A 100 -6.72 -20.99 -13.77
C GLY A 100 -6.64 -19.47 -13.94
N ARG A 101 -6.43 -18.70 -12.86
CA ARG A 101 -6.18 -17.25 -12.93
C ARG A 101 -4.99 -16.92 -13.84
N ASN A 102 -3.94 -17.75 -13.82
CA ASN A 102 -2.71 -17.49 -14.57
C ASN A 102 -2.91 -17.61 -16.08
N LEU A 103 -3.98 -18.28 -16.52
CA LEU A 103 -4.36 -18.42 -17.92
C LEU A 103 -4.98 -17.13 -18.48
N LEU A 104 -5.51 -16.26 -17.63
CA LEU A 104 -6.15 -15.00 -18.03
C LEU A 104 -5.10 -13.90 -18.21
N LYS A 105 -5.29 -13.05 -19.24
CA LYS A 105 -4.54 -11.80 -19.41
C LYS A 105 -4.91 -10.83 -18.29
N PRO A 106 -3.94 -10.17 -17.62
CA PRO A 106 -4.20 -9.27 -16.50
C PRO A 106 -5.22 -8.17 -16.83
N ASP A 107 -5.22 -7.66 -18.06
CA ASP A 107 -6.10 -6.57 -18.48
C ASP A 107 -7.46 -7.01 -19.04
N SER A 108 -7.77 -8.31 -19.00
CA SER A 108 -8.99 -8.86 -19.61
C SER A 108 -10.24 -8.82 -18.72
N PHE A 109 -10.09 -8.52 -17.43
CA PHE A 109 -11.17 -8.51 -16.45
C PHE A 109 -11.29 -7.18 -15.71
N GLU A 110 -12.48 -6.92 -15.20
CA GLU A 110 -12.82 -5.76 -14.39
C GLU A 110 -12.10 -5.87 -13.04
N ARG A 111 -11.21 -4.92 -12.76
CA ARG A 111 -10.57 -4.80 -11.45
C ARG A 111 -11.60 -4.45 -10.38
N ASN A 112 -11.35 -4.87 -9.15
CA ASN A 112 -12.25 -4.66 -8.01
C ASN A 112 -13.70 -5.15 -8.20
N PHE A 113 -13.98 -5.97 -9.22
CA PHE A 113 -15.31 -6.54 -9.43
C PHE A 113 -15.76 -7.31 -8.19
N GLY A 114 -14.92 -8.22 -7.71
CA GLY A 114 -15.23 -9.00 -6.52
C GLY A 114 -15.36 -8.14 -5.27
N LEU A 115 -14.48 -7.16 -5.10
CA LEU A 115 -14.49 -6.23 -3.97
C LEU A 115 -15.82 -5.49 -3.89
N LYS A 116 -16.25 -4.86 -4.99
CA LYS A 116 -17.52 -4.12 -5.04
C LYS A 116 -18.72 -5.04 -4.77
N VAL A 117 -18.73 -6.26 -5.34
CA VAL A 117 -19.79 -7.25 -5.05
C VAL A 117 -19.79 -7.65 -3.58
N ALA A 118 -18.62 -7.93 -3.00
CA ALA A 118 -18.50 -8.31 -1.59
C ALA A 118 -19.02 -7.18 -0.70
N LEU A 119 -18.60 -5.94 -0.91
CA LEU A 119 -19.01 -4.79 -0.09
C LEU A 119 -20.51 -4.49 -0.20
N ASN A 120 -21.11 -4.68 -1.38
CA ASN A 120 -22.55 -4.54 -1.55
C ASN A 120 -23.36 -5.64 -0.86
N THR A 121 -22.78 -6.83 -0.65
CA THR A 121 -23.52 -8.00 -0.16
C THR A 121 -23.21 -8.35 1.28
N VAL A 122 -21.99 -8.05 1.77
CA VAL A 122 -21.48 -8.40 3.10
C VAL A 122 -22.27 -7.69 4.20
N ASP A 123 -22.53 -8.38 5.29
CA ASP A 123 -22.97 -7.75 6.53
C ASP A 123 -21.77 -7.01 7.14
N PRO A 124 -21.84 -5.67 7.31
CA PRO A 124 -20.74 -4.88 7.87
C PRO A 124 -20.40 -5.29 9.31
N LYS A 125 -21.27 -6.02 9.99
CA LYS A 125 -21.04 -6.58 11.33
C LYS A 125 -20.49 -8.00 11.34
N ASN A 126 -20.27 -8.59 10.16
CA ASN A 126 -19.83 -9.97 10.01
C ASN A 126 -18.66 -10.10 9.04
N LEU A 127 -17.71 -9.18 9.13
CA LEU A 127 -16.44 -9.24 8.44
C LEU A 127 -15.50 -10.23 9.15
N LYS A 128 -14.71 -10.96 8.37
CA LYS A 128 -13.73 -11.95 8.87
C LYS A 128 -12.29 -11.58 8.53
N SER A 129 -12.07 -11.02 7.34
CA SER A 129 -10.75 -10.59 6.89
C SER A 129 -10.89 -9.30 6.10
N VAL A 130 -10.00 -8.36 6.34
CA VAL A 130 -9.87 -7.13 5.58
C VAL A 130 -8.42 -7.01 5.14
N ASP A 131 -8.22 -6.84 3.83
CA ASP A 131 -6.94 -6.53 3.24
C ASP A 131 -6.97 -5.07 2.80
N ALA A 132 -6.04 -4.28 3.29
CA ALA A 132 -5.97 -2.85 3.06
C ALA A 132 -4.55 -2.44 2.65
N ARG A 133 -4.46 -1.37 1.87
CA ARG A 133 -3.19 -0.77 1.44
C ARG A 133 -3.16 0.69 1.84
N THR A 134 -2.21 1.04 2.69
CA THR A 134 -1.95 2.43 3.11
C THR A 134 -1.00 3.05 2.11
N PHE A 135 -1.35 4.23 1.62
CA PHE A 135 -0.52 4.99 0.68
C PHE A 135 0.35 5.94 1.51
N GLU A 136 1.60 5.53 1.68
CA GLU A 136 2.68 6.24 2.34
C GLU A 136 3.90 6.17 1.40
N ASP A 137 4.95 6.95 1.70
CA ASP A 137 6.23 6.80 0.98
C ASP A 137 6.80 5.37 1.10
N LEU A 138 6.39 4.64 2.16
CA LEU A 138 6.53 3.19 2.29
C LEU A 138 5.15 2.54 2.18
N THR A 139 4.84 1.88 1.08
CA THR A 139 3.52 1.29 0.90
C THR A 139 3.29 0.09 1.84
N LEU A 140 2.38 0.23 2.81
CA LEU A 140 2.01 -0.85 3.73
C LEU A 140 0.81 -1.64 3.17
N VAL A 141 0.97 -2.95 3.00
CA VAL A 141 -0.14 -3.88 2.73
C VAL A 141 -0.41 -4.68 4.00
N THR A 142 -1.61 -4.54 4.54
CA THR A 142 -2.01 -5.28 5.76
C THR A 142 -3.14 -6.24 5.46
N ARG A 143 -3.09 -7.43 6.07
CA ARG A 143 -4.22 -8.36 6.18
C ARG A 143 -4.56 -8.53 7.64
N ARG A 144 -5.76 -8.09 8.02
CA ARG A 144 -6.28 -8.23 9.38
C ARG A 144 -7.41 -9.24 9.39
N GLN A 145 -7.31 -10.23 10.28
CA GLN A 145 -8.29 -11.31 10.42
C GLN A 145 -8.87 -11.32 11.82
N ALA A 146 -10.20 -11.42 11.89
CA ALA A 146 -10.91 -11.57 13.14
C ALA A 146 -11.20 -13.06 13.40
N SER A 147 -11.08 -13.48 14.66
CA SER A 147 -11.40 -14.86 15.08
C SER A 147 -12.88 -15.22 14.90
N ARG A 148 -13.75 -14.21 14.82
CA ARG A 148 -15.19 -14.31 14.58
C ARG A 148 -15.63 -13.18 13.66
N GLY A 149 -16.88 -13.23 13.19
CA GLY A 149 -17.46 -12.11 12.45
C GLY A 149 -17.48 -10.86 13.31
N SER A 150 -16.92 -9.77 12.79
CA SER A 150 -16.76 -8.50 13.50
C SER A 150 -17.13 -7.30 12.62
N GLU A 151 -17.35 -6.16 13.27
CA GLU A 151 -17.52 -4.87 12.61
C GLU A 151 -16.20 -4.33 12.03
N LEU A 152 -16.26 -3.42 11.06
CA LEU A 152 -15.07 -2.83 10.42
C LEU A 152 -14.11 -2.18 11.43
N SER A 153 -14.65 -1.53 12.47
CA SER A 153 -13.87 -0.89 13.53
C SER A 153 -12.92 -1.85 14.27
N ALA A 154 -13.26 -3.14 14.35
CA ALA A 154 -12.43 -4.16 14.95
C ALA A 154 -11.16 -4.47 14.13
N PHE A 155 -11.14 -4.07 12.86
CA PHE A 155 -9.98 -4.19 11.98
C PHE A 155 -9.09 -2.94 12.02
N GLY A 156 -9.33 -1.99 12.94
CA GLY A 156 -8.51 -0.79 13.14
C GLY A 156 -9.19 0.50 12.66
N SER A 157 -8.88 1.62 13.33
CA SER A 157 -9.47 2.94 13.03
C SER A 157 -9.09 3.49 11.66
N ASP A 158 -7.95 3.03 11.11
CA ASP A 158 -7.32 3.63 9.94
C ASP A 158 -7.74 2.94 8.63
N VAL A 159 -8.52 1.86 8.71
CA VAL A 159 -9.03 1.15 7.51
C VAL A 159 -9.89 2.07 6.64
N ALA A 160 -10.56 3.07 7.23
CA ALA A 160 -11.31 4.08 6.48
C ALA A 160 -10.42 5.08 5.71
N GLN A 161 -9.12 5.08 6.01
CA GLN A 161 -8.10 5.94 5.41
C GLN A 161 -7.23 5.17 4.39
N ASP A 162 -7.32 3.83 4.40
CA ASP A 162 -6.62 2.92 3.50
C ASP A 162 -7.46 2.55 2.26
N VAL A 163 -6.80 2.10 1.19
CA VAL A 163 -7.49 1.45 0.07
C VAL A 163 -7.76 0.00 0.41
N LEU A 164 -9.04 -0.34 0.50
CA LEU A 164 -9.46 -1.73 0.58
C LEU A 164 -9.09 -2.48 -0.70
N ARG A 165 -8.34 -3.57 -0.55
CA ARG A 165 -7.97 -4.48 -1.63
C ARG A 165 -8.79 -5.75 -1.63
N ALA A 166 -9.11 -6.26 -0.44
CA ALA A 166 -9.98 -7.41 -0.33
C ALA A 166 -10.83 -7.37 0.95
N VAL A 167 -12.05 -7.89 0.87
CA VAL A 167 -12.91 -8.09 2.03
C VAL A 167 -13.48 -9.49 2.01
N THR A 168 -13.40 -10.17 3.16
CA THR A 168 -14.03 -11.46 3.40
C THR A 168 -15.03 -11.35 4.52
N GLY A 169 -16.24 -11.86 4.32
CA GLY A 169 -17.27 -11.89 5.35
C GLY A 169 -18.47 -12.74 4.99
N ARG A 170 -19.51 -12.67 5.82
CA ARG A 170 -20.81 -13.30 5.52
C ARG A 170 -21.73 -12.27 4.85
N PRO A 171 -22.39 -12.62 3.73
CA PRO A 171 -23.39 -11.75 3.13
C PRO A 171 -24.63 -11.62 4.02
N ARG A 172 -25.31 -10.47 3.93
CA ARG A 172 -26.60 -10.21 4.58
C ARG A 172 -27.66 -11.24 4.14
N ASP A 173 -27.61 -11.63 2.86
CA ASP A 173 -28.45 -12.68 2.29
C ASP A 173 -27.69 -14.01 2.20
N ALA A 174 -28.09 -14.99 3.03
CA ALA A 174 -27.51 -16.33 3.04
C ALA A 174 -27.79 -17.13 1.74
N TYR A 175 -28.80 -16.73 0.95
CA TYR A 175 -29.03 -17.32 -0.36
C TYR A 175 -27.93 -16.91 -1.36
N PHE A 176 -27.35 -15.71 -1.21
CA PHE A 176 -26.26 -15.25 -2.06
C PHE A 176 -25.04 -16.17 -1.96
N ALA A 177 -24.51 -16.35 -0.74
CA ALA A 177 -23.42 -17.27 -0.42
C ALA A 177 -23.34 -17.51 1.10
N LYS A 178 -22.66 -18.57 1.53
CA LYS A 178 -22.28 -18.78 2.94
C LYS A 178 -21.13 -17.88 3.38
N GLN A 179 -20.28 -17.51 2.43
CA GLN A 179 -19.13 -16.64 2.61
C GLN A 179 -18.81 -15.99 1.27
N VAL A 180 -18.44 -14.72 1.32
CA VAL A 180 -17.96 -13.95 0.18
C VAL A 180 -16.57 -13.41 0.50
N THR A 181 -15.68 -13.51 -0.47
CA THR A 181 -14.35 -12.88 -0.47
C THR A 181 -14.25 -12.11 -1.78
N GLY A 182 -14.14 -10.79 -1.70
CA GLY A 182 -14.04 -9.92 -2.86
C GLY A 182 -12.69 -9.25 -2.95
N ALA A 183 -12.04 -9.32 -4.10
CA ALA A 183 -10.88 -8.53 -4.52
C ALA A 183 -11.06 -8.16 -6.00
N ASP A 184 -10.06 -8.37 -6.87
CA ASP A 184 -10.30 -8.38 -8.32
C ASP A 184 -11.30 -9.48 -8.70
N ALA A 185 -11.13 -10.67 -8.13
CA ALA A 185 -12.05 -11.80 -8.27
C ALA A 185 -13.08 -11.81 -7.15
N LEU A 186 -14.25 -12.36 -7.45
CA LEU A 186 -15.26 -12.73 -6.46
C LEU A 186 -15.12 -14.21 -6.11
N ALA A 187 -14.68 -14.54 -4.91
CA ALA A 187 -14.72 -15.89 -4.37
C ALA A 187 -15.95 -16.08 -3.48
N VAL A 188 -16.78 -17.08 -3.75
CA VAL A 188 -18.02 -17.35 -3.01
C VAL A 188 -18.15 -18.83 -2.66
N ALA A 189 -18.65 -19.10 -1.44
CA ALA A 189 -19.05 -20.44 -1.01
C ALA A 189 -20.57 -20.58 -1.19
N VAL A 190 -21.02 -21.24 -2.27
CA VAL A 190 -22.45 -21.31 -2.65
C VAL A 190 -22.95 -22.75 -2.70
N GLU A 191 -24.23 -22.94 -2.38
CA GLU A 191 -24.93 -24.21 -2.63
C GLU A 191 -25.53 -24.19 -4.04
N ALA A 192 -24.72 -24.57 -5.03
CA ALA A 192 -25.10 -24.50 -6.45
C ALA A 192 -24.68 -25.74 -7.25
N GLU A 193 -25.46 -26.06 -8.28
CA GLU A 193 -25.11 -27.04 -9.29
C GLU A 193 -24.58 -26.39 -10.58
N SER A 194 -23.99 -27.18 -11.48
CA SER A 194 -23.42 -26.69 -12.74
C SER A 194 -24.44 -25.88 -13.56
N ARG A 195 -25.68 -26.36 -13.63
CA ARG A 195 -26.79 -25.71 -14.35
C ARG A 195 -27.16 -24.33 -13.78
N GLU A 196 -26.77 -24.02 -12.54
CA GLU A 196 -27.12 -22.78 -11.85
C GLU A 196 -25.99 -21.72 -11.93
N LEU A 197 -24.85 -22.04 -12.55
CA LEU A 197 -23.70 -21.13 -12.60
C LEU A 197 -24.02 -19.78 -13.26
N ALA A 198 -24.86 -19.77 -14.30
CA ALA A 198 -25.31 -18.53 -14.92
C ALA A 198 -26.17 -17.66 -13.98
N SER A 199 -26.97 -18.29 -13.10
CA SER A 199 -27.74 -17.59 -12.07
C SER A 199 -26.81 -16.99 -11.01
N VAL A 200 -25.78 -17.72 -10.59
CA VAL A 200 -24.73 -17.19 -9.69
C VAL A 200 -24.04 -15.97 -10.30
N CYS A 201 -23.65 -16.05 -11.58
CA CYS A 201 -23.03 -14.93 -12.30
C CYS A 201 -23.97 -13.72 -12.40
N LYS A 202 -25.26 -13.97 -12.70
CA LYS A 202 -26.28 -12.91 -12.77
C LYS A 202 -26.43 -12.18 -11.43
N ARG A 203 -26.56 -12.91 -10.31
CA ARG A 203 -26.65 -12.30 -8.97
C ARG A 203 -25.41 -11.50 -8.61
N ALA A 204 -24.23 -12.00 -8.96
CA ALA A 204 -22.97 -11.28 -8.77
C ALA A 204 -22.95 -9.97 -9.59
N PHE A 205 -23.43 -10.00 -10.83
CA PHE A 205 -23.52 -8.80 -11.66
C PHE A 205 -24.53 -7.78 -11.12
N GLU A 206 -25.70 -8.23 -10.69
CA GLU A 206 -26.71 -7.37 -10.07
C GLU A 206 -26.15 -6.71 -8.81
N ALA A 207 -25.43 -7.45 -7.96
CA ALA A 207 -24.77 -6.90 -6.78
C ALA A 207 -23.63 -5.93 -7.14
N TYR A 208 -22.90 -6.14 -8.23
CA TYR A 208 -21.85 -5.23 -8.70
C TYR A 208 -22.40 -3.85 -9.08
N GLY A 209 -23.62 -3.80 -9.63
CA GLY A 209 -24.30 -2.56 -10.02
C GLY A 209 -24.95 -1.78 -8.89
N ARG A 210 -24.92 -2.28 -7.64
CA ARG A 210 -25.50 -1.59 -6.47
C ARG A 210 -24.51 -0.59 -5.87
N ASP A 211 -25.07 0.33 -5.09
CA ASP A 211 -24.37 1.35 -4.31
C ASP A 211 -24.62 1.20 -2.80
N ASP A 212 -25.17 0.06 -2.36
CA ASP A 212 -25.48 -0.25 -0.95
C ASP A 212 -24.24 -0.13 -0.06
N TYR A 213 -23.06 -0.45 -0.62
CA TYR A 213 -21.78 -0.34 0.08
C TYR A 213 -21.47 1.10 0.54
N LYS A 214 -21.98 2.13 -0.13
CA LYS A 214 -21.62 3.54 0.18
C LYS A 214 -22.03 3.96 1.58
N LYS A 215 -23.03 3.29 2.17
CA LYS A 215 -23.50 3.55 3.53
C LYS A 215 -22.45 3.22 4.60
N ASP A 216 -21.85 2.03 4.48
CA ASP A 216 -20.95 1.49 5.52
C ASP A 216 -19.48 1.50 5.08
N PHE A 217 -19.23 1.62 3.77
CA PHE A 217 -17.92 1.48 3.11
C PHE A 217 -17.67 2.58 2.07
N GLY A 218 -18.35 3.73 2.13
CA GLY A 218 -18.22 4.79 1.12
C GLY A 218 -16.80 5.33 0.93
N PHE A 219 -15.93 5.15 1.92
CA PHE A 219 -14.51 5.53 1.84
C PHE A 219 -13.72 4.78 0.76
N ILE A 220 -14.18 3.61 0.28
CA ILE A 220 -13.50 2.92 -0.83
C ILE A 220 -13.53 3.74 -2.12
N ASP A 221 -14.49 4.66 -2.27
CA ASP A 221 -14.62 5.51 -3.44
C ASP A 221 -13.65 6.70 -3.40
N HIS A 222 -12.84 6.84 -2.34
CA HIS A 222 -11.81 7.87 -2.24
C HIS A 222 -10.72 7.73 -3.30
N LEU A 223 -10.42 6.48 -3.72
CA LEU A 223 -9.45 6.16 -4.76
C LEU A 223 -10.10 5.25 -5.79
N ARG A 224 -10.42 5.82 -6.96
CA ARG A 224 -11.18 5.14 -8.02
C ARG A 224 -10.24 4.68 -9.13
N PRO A 225 -10.23 3.39 -9.51
CA PRO A 225 -9.41 2.95 -10.64
C PRO A 225 -9.76 3.74 -11.90
N VAL A 226 -8.75 4.26 -12.58
CA VAL A 226 -8.92 4.87 -13.90
C VAL A 226 -9.23 3.75 -14.88
N ALA A 227 -10.38 3.81 -15.56
CA ALA A 227 -10.78 2.79 -16.54
C ALA A 227 -10.56 3.25 -17.99
N ASP A 228 -10.65 4.56 -18.24
CA ASP A 228 -10.52 5.15 -19.58
C ASP A 228 -9.10 4.94 -20.16
N PRO A 229 -8.95 4.19 -21.27
CA PRO A 229 -7.65 3.95 -21.88
C PRO A 229 -6.95 5.22 -22.39
N SER A 230 -7.70 6.22 -22.83
CA SER A 230 -7.14 7.48 -23.33
C SER A 230 -6.51 8.29 -22.19
N LEU A 231 -7.24 8.42 -21.08
CA LEU A 231 -6.75 9.05 -19.86
C LEU A 231 -5.55 8.28 -19.28
N LYS A 232 -5.59 6.93 -19.27
CA LYS A 232 -4.42 6.14 -18.88
C LYS A 232 -3.19 6.45 -19.72
N SER A 233 -3.34 6.55 -21.04
CA SER A 233 -2.22 6.88 -21.92
C SER A 233 -1.67 8.29 -21.63
N THR A 234 -2.53 9.26 -21.30
CA THR A 234 -2.08 10.59 -20.87
C THR A 234 -1.33 10.54 -19.54
N LEU A 235 -1.82 9.77 -18.57
CA LEU A 235 -1.17 9.59 -17.26
C LEU A 235 0.20 8.89 -17.39
N GLU A 236 0.27 7.85 -18.24
CA GLU A 236 1.52 7.16 -18.56
C GLU A 236 2.52 8.10 -19.24
N ALA A 237 2.08 8.97 -20.15
CA ALA A 237 2.95 9.99 -20.74
C ALA A 237 3.48 10.97 -19.68
N ALA A 238 2.61 11.45 -18.78
CA ALA A 238 3.01 12.33 -17.68
C ALA A 238 4.04 11.70 -16.73
N LEU A 239 3.91 10.39 -16.46
CA LEU A 239 4.91 9.63 -15.70
C LEU A 239 6.27 9.64 -16.40
N ILE A 240 6.29 9.31 -17.70
CA ILE A 240 7.54 9.25 -18.46
C ILE A 240 8.18 10.64 -18.56
N ASP A 241 7.40 11.70 -18.79
CA ASP A 241 7.92 13.06 -18.81
C ASP A 241 8.56 13.45 -17.46
N ALA A 242 7.93 13.07 -16.34
CA ALA A 242 8.47 13.32 -15.01
C ALA A 242 9.79 12.57 -14.78
N LEU A 243 9.87 11.29 -15.15
CA LEU A 243 11.11 10.49 -15.08
C LEU A 243 12.23 11.09 -15.94
N LYS A 244 11.93 11.46 -17.19
CA LYS A 244 12.91 12.05 -18.12
C LYS A 244 13.43 13.40 -17.66
N SER A 245 12.57 14.19 -17.00
CA SER A 245 12.96 15.50 -16.46
C SER A 245 13.73 15.42 -15.15
N GLY A 246 13.87 14.23 -14.55
CA GLY A 246 14.45 14.06 -13.22
C GLY A 246 13.64 14.72 -12.11
N ASN A 247 12.35 14.99 -12.35
CA ASN A 247 11.44 15.57 -11.37
C ASN A 247 10.82 14.46 -10.52
N THR A 248 11.56 14.02 -9.52
CA THR A 248 11.19 12.93 -8.62
C THR A 248 10.45 13.39 -7.36
N ASP A 249 10.12 14.68 -7.23
CA ASP A 249 9.42 15.26 -6.06
C ASP A 249 8.09 14.58 -5.69
N ARG A 250 7.46 13.89 -6.65
CA ARG A 250 6.20 13.17 -6.51
C ARG A 250 6.30 11.70 -6.94
N ILE A 251 7.51 11.18 -7.12
CA ILE A 251 7.79 9.80 -7.52
C ILE A 251 8.63 9.14 -6.43
N HIS A 252 8.24 7.96 -5.98
CA HIS A 252 9.10 7.10 -5.18
C HIS A 252 8.91 5.64 -5.58
N LEU A 253 9.84 4.80 -5.14
CA LEU A 253 9.77 3.35 -5.31
C LEU A 253 9.31 2.69 -4.02
N ALA A 254 8.38 1.75 -4.12
CA ALA A 254 7.93 0.92 -3.03
C ALA A 254 7.74 -0.53 -3.52
N PRO A 255 8.01 -1.56 -2.69
CA PRO A 255 7.68 -2.92 -3.04
C PRO A 255 6.17 -3.05 -3.30
N PRO A 256 5.73 -3.73 -4.39
CA PRO A 256 4.31 -3.92 -4.66
C PRO A 256 3.64 -4.90 -3.69
N GLU A 257 4.43 -5.67 -2.94
CA GLU A 257 4.00 -6.67 -1.95
C GLU A 257 4.89 -6.65 -0.69
N PRO A 258 4.41 -7.13 0.47
CA PRO A 258 5.18 -7.13 1.71
C PRO A 258 6.49 -7.92 1.60
N LEU A 259 7.58 -7.33 2.08
CA LEU A 259 8.88 -7.96 2.18
C LEU A 259 9.19 -8.50 3.57
N ASP A 260 9.88 -9.64 3.62
CA ASP A 260 10.49 -10.17 4.82
C ASP A 260 11.88 -9.54 5.01
N TRP A 261 11.91 -8.38 5.67
CA TRP A 261 13.12 -7.58 5.85
C TRP A 261 14.24 -8.30 6.60
N GLU A 262 13.93 -9.30 7.44
CA GLU A 262 14.97 -10.12 8.12
C GLU A 262 15.85 -10.87 7.12
N ARG A 263 15.32 -11.06 5.92
CA ARG A 263 16.02 -11.72 4.84
C ARG A 263 16.61 -10.71 3.86
N VAL A 264 16.20 -9.44 3.80
CA VAL A 264 16.63 -8.51 2.74
C VAL A 264 17.95 -7.81 3.11
N ASP A 265 18.99 -8.05 2.32
CA ASP A 265 20.32 -7.41 2.44
C ASP A 265 20.48 -6.15 1.58
N GLY A 266 19.51 -5.87 0.69
CA GLY A 266 19.51 -4.70 -0.18
C GLY A 266 18.77 -4.94 -1.50
N PHE A 267 18.74 -3.92 -2.35
CA PHE A 267 18.03 -3.89 -3.61
C PHE A 267 18.97 -3.72 -4.81
N LEU A 268 18.62 -4.36 -5.92
CA LEU A 268 19.36 -4.29 -7.19
C LEU A 268 18.40 -3.95 -8.32
N TYR A 269 18.73 -2.95 -9.12
CA TYR A 269 18.04 -2.62 -10.37
C TYR A 269 18.61 -3.46 -11.51
N SER A 270 17.74 -4.02 -12.37
CA SER A 270 18.19 -4.83 -13.52
C SER A 270 19.01 -4.06 -14.57
N THR A 271 19.08 -2.74 -14.43
CA THR A 271 19.79 -1.82 -15.30
C THR A 271 21.14 -1.40 -14.74
N GLN A 272 21.42 -1.69 -13.46
CA GLN A 272 22.73 -1.41 -12.86
C GLN A 272 23.74 -2.50 -13.26
N GLY A 273 25.03 -2.13 -13.24
CA GLY A 273 26.13 -3.06 -13.48
C GLY A 273 26.39 -4.00 -12.30
N ASP A 274 27.62 -4.52 -12.21
CA ASP A 274 28.08 -5.32 -11.06
C ASP A 274 28.46 -4.37 -9.90
N GLU A 275 27.44 -3.73 -9.33
CA GLU A 275 27.54 -2.77 -8.23
C GLU A 275 26.91 -3.32 -6.95
N ASP A 276 27.29 -2.73 -5.80
CA ASP A 276 26.74 -3.09 -4.50
C ASP A 276 25.23 -2.85 -4.43
N ALA A 277 24.55 -3.64 -3.61
CA ALA A 277 23.11 -3.48 -3.40
C ALA A 277 22.81 -2.18 -2.65
N HIS A 278 21.77 -1.48 -3.07
CA HIS A 278 21.26 -0.31 -2.38
C HIS A 278 20.59 -0.72 -1.07
N SER A 279 20.78 0.03 0.00
CA SER A 279 20.10 -0.24 1.28
C SER A 279 18.58 -0.08 1.15
N ASP A 280 18.15 0.87 0.32
CA ASP A 280 16.78 1.31 0.17
C ASP A 280 16.36 1.33 -1.30
N LEU A 281 15.04 1.35 -1.53
CA LEU A 281 14.48 1.57 -2.87
C LEU A 281 14.34 3.06 -3.13
N ASP A 282 15.05 3.54 -4.14
CA ASP A 282 15.12 4.95 -4.49
C ASP A 282 15.02 5.17 -6.00
N ILE A 283 14.17 6.12 -6.40
CA ILE A 283 13.94 6.39 -7.81
C ILE A 283 15.14 7.09 -8.46
N ASP A 284 15.87 7.93 -7.74
CA ASP A 284 17.05 8.60 -8.26
C ASP A 284 18.19 7.60 -8.47
N ASP A 285 18.36 6.63 -7.56
CA ASP A 285 19.32 5.53 -7.73
C ASP A 285 19.01 4.74 -9.02
N TYR A 286 17.73 4.41 -9.26
CA TYR A 286 17.31 3.79 -10.51
C TYR A 286 17.62 4.67 -11.74
N LEU A 287 17.33 5.97 -11.67
CA LEU A 287 17.60 6.90 -12.78
C LEU A 287 19.11 7.10 -13.02
N ALA A 288 19.93 6.99 -11.98
CA ALA A 288 21.38 7.07 -12.06
C ALA A 288 22.01 5.86 -12.75
N THR A 289 21.28 4.73 -12.90
CA THR A 289 21.73 3.58 -13.70
C THR A 289 21.77 3.84 -15.21
N PHE A 290 21.31 5.01 -15.66
CA PHE A 290 21.29 5.41 -17.07
C PHE A 290 22.23 6.60 -17.31
N ASP A 291 23.07 6.51 -18.35
CA ASP A 291 23.85 7.66 -18.84
C ASP A 291 22.94 8.80 -19.33
N ASP A 292 21.79 8.44 -19.93
CA ASP A 292 20.78 9.37 -20.42
C ASP A 292 19.35 8.84 -20.19
N ALA A 293 18.76 9.27 -19.07
CA ALA A 293 17.38 8.96 -18.71
C ALA A 293 16.32 9.55 -19.68
N THR A 294 16.67 10.48 -20.58
CA THR A 294 15.71 11.06 -21.53
C THR A 294 15.26 10.07 -22.61
N THR A 295 15.99 8.97 -22.78
CA THR A 295 15.66 7.89 -23.72
C THR A 295 14.62 6.91 -23.18
N LEU A 296 14.32 6.95 -21.87
CA LEU A 296 13.46 6.00 -21.18
C LEU A 296 12.06 5.95 -21.80
N SER A 297 11.55 4.74 -22.09
CA SER A 297 10.17 4.53 -22.54
C SER A 297 9.33 3.79 -21.51
N LEU A 298 8.00 3.87 -21.63
CA LEU A 298 7.09 3.07 -20.80
C LEU A 298 7.32 1.56 -20.96
N ALA A 299 7.71 1.12 -22.16
CA ALA A 299 8.03 -0.28 -22.40
C ALA A 299 9.27 -0.71 -21.60
N ASP A 300 10.26 0.17 -21.47
CA ASP A 300 11.45 -0.08 -20.67
C ASP A 300 11.11 -0.16 -19.18
N VAL A 301 10.37 0.83 -18.65
CA VAL A 301 9.94 0.84 -17.23
C VAL A 301 9.13 -0.40 -16.84
N ARG A 302 8.31 -0.93 -17.76
CA ARG A 302 7.56 -2.19 -17.54
C ARG A 302 8.42 -3.44 -17.65
N ARG A 303 9.52 -3.37 -18.41
CA ARG A 303 10.45 -4.49 -18.61
C ARG A 303 11.44 -4.60 -17.46
N HIS A 304 12.01 -3.46 -17.04
CA HIS A 304 13.02 -3.37 -15.99
C HIS A 304 12.53 -3.95 -14.68
N ARG A 305 13.45 -4.54 -13.92
CA ARG A 305 13.17 -5.27 -12.69
C ARG A 305 13.93 -4.69 -11.51
N ILE A 306 13.32 -4.82 -10.35
CA ILE A 306 13.93 -4.56 -9.04
C ILE A 306 14.00 -5.91 -8.34
N ALA A 307 15.20 -6.30 -7.91
CA ALA A 307 15.46 -7.53 -7.18
C ALA A 307 15.78 -7.23 -5.71
N ALA A 308 15.08 -7.88 -4.78
CA ALA A 308 15.51 -7.94 -3.38
C ALA A 308 16.57 -9.04 -3.22
N ARG A 309 17.74 -8.71 -2.66
CA ARG A 309 18.80 -9.67 -2.34
C ARG A 309 18.53 -10.26 -0.96
N PHE A 310 18.47 -11.59 -0.84
CA PHE A 310 18.29 -12.23 0.45
C PHE A 310 19.62 -12.66 1.13
N SER A 311 19.67 -12.60 2.47
CA SER A 311 20.79 -13.05 3.29
C SER A 311 20.98 -14.56 3.19
N GLY A 312 22.19 -14.98 2.80
CA GLY A 312 22.64 -16.37 2.90
C GLY A 312 22.43 -17.31 1.70
N GLY A 313 22.16 -16.85 0.47
CA GLY A 313 22.17 -17.74 -0.70
C GLY A 313 21.90 -17.09 -2.06
N THR A 314 22.38 -17.72 -3.13
CA THR A 314 22.44 -17.19 -4.51
C THR A 314 21.13 -17.20 -5.30
N ASP A 315 20.04 -17.81 -4.82
CA ASP A 315 18.97 -18.27 -5.74
C ASP A 315 17.51 -18.01 -5.32
N ALA A 316 17.23 -16.94 -4.58
CA ALA A 316 15.87 -16.39 -4.57
C ALA A 316 15.91 -14.87 -4.51
N HIS A 317 15.47 -14.23 -5.59
CA HIS A 317 15.19 -12.80 -5.62
C HIS A 317 13.70 -12.62 -5.83
N GLU A 318 13.04 -11.83 -4.99
CA GLU A 318 11.76 -11.28 -5.40
C GLU A 318 12.03 -10.23 -6.47
N GLN A 319 11.41 -10.39 -7.64
CA GLN A 319 11.60 -9.53 -8.79
C GLN A 319 10.30 -8.85 -9.19
N TRP A 320 10.24 -7.55 -9.03
CA TRP A 320 9.09 -6.74 -9.44
C TRP A 320 9.45 -5.91 -10.66
N SER A 321 8.44 -5.55 -11.47
CA SER A 321 8.70 -4.54 -12.50
C SER A 321 8.88 -3.18 -11.84
N VAL A 322 9.76 -2.34 -12.40
CA VAL A 322 9.92 -0.95 -11.91
C VAL A 322 8.56 -0.23 -11.96
N HIS A 323 7.79 -0.44 -13.02
CA HIS A 323 6.43 0.10 -13.14
C HIS A 323 5.51 -0.27 -11.97
N ASP A 324 5.53 -1.53 -11.50
CA ASP A 324 4.71 -1.95 -10.38
C ASP A 324 5.21 -1.39 -9.04
N SER A 325 6.51 -1.11 -8.96
CA SER A 325 7.13 -0.50 -7.78
C SER A 325 7.00 1.03 -7.75
N ILE A 326 6.66 1.69 -8.84
CA ILE A 326 6.48 3.15 -8.86
C ILE A 326 5.19 3.53 -8.11
N VAL A 327 5.35 4.50 -7.23
CA VAL A 327 4.27 5.34 -6.74
C VAL A 327 4.46 6.74 -7.28
N PHE A 328 3.46 7.26 -7.99
CA PHE A 328 3.55 8.57 -8.64
C PHE A 328 2.25 9.35 -8.49
N GLU A 329 2.35 10.62 -8.08
CA GLU A 329 1.21 11.53 -8.01
C GLU A 329 1.28 12.60 -9.11
N THR A 330 0.18 12.79 -9.83
CA THR A 330 0.08 13.82 -10.87
C THR A 330 -1.30 14.45 -10.94
N GLU A 331 -1.36 15.69 -11.40
CA GLU A 331 -2.60 16.44 -11.58
C GLU A 331 -2.85 16.65 -13.08
N ILE A 332 -4.05 16.31 -13.55
CA ILE A 332 -4.49 16.61 -14.91
C ILE A 332 -5.81 17.40 -14.81
N GLY A 333 -5.75 18.68 -15.17
CA GLY A 333 -6.85 19.61 -14.89
C GLY A 333 -7.07 19.76 -13.38
N ASP A 334 -8.32 19.68 -12.93
CA ASP A 334 -8.69 19.79 -11.51
C ASP A 334 -8.76 18.43 -10.79
N HIS A 335 -8.10 17.41 -11.32
CA HIS A 335 -8.18 16.03 -10.83
C HIS A 335 -6.78 15.52 -10.47
N LEU A 336 -6.69 14.90 -9.30
CA LEU A 336 -5.47 14.28 -8.78
C LEU A 336 -5.51 12.78 -9.07
N TYR A 337 -4.39 12.26 -9.58
CA TYR A 337 -4.21 10.86 -9.94
C TYR A 337 -2.97 10.28 -9.27
N VAL A 338 -3.04 8.99 -9.01
CA VAL A 338 -2.01 8.23 -8.31
C VAL A 338 -1.75 6.94 -9.07
N LEU A 339 -0.49 6.64 -9.38
CA LEU A 339 -0.02 5.33 -9.77
C LEU A 339 0.46 4.57 -8.53
N SER A 340 0.07 3.30 -8.37
CA SER A 340 0.62 2.43 -7.34
C SER A 340 0.34 0.96 -7.64
N ALA A 341 1.32 0.06 -7.42
CA ALA A 341 1.25 -1.35 -7.84
C ALA A 341 0.82 -1.52 -9.30
N GLY A 342 1.32 -0.63 -10.17
CA GLY A 342 1.05 -0.66 -11.60
C GLY A 342 -0.36 -0.25 -12.02
N ASP A 343 -1.21 0.21 -11.10
CA ASP A 343 -2.57 0.66 -11.40
C ASP A 343 -2.73 2.17 -11.14
N TRP A 344 -3.47 2.85 -12.03
CA TRP A 344 -3.83 4.26 -11.90
C TRP A 344 -5.16 4.43 -11.16
N TYR A 345 -5.19 5.38 -10.23
CA TYR A 345 -6.34 5.76 -9.42
C TYR A 345 -6.59 7.26 -9.51
N GLU A 346 -7.84 7.67 -9.61
CA GLU A 346 -8.29 9.05 -9.42
C GLU A 346 -8.65 9.24 -7.93
N VAL A 347 -8.12 10.30 -7.32
CA VAL A 347 -8.50 10.72 -5.97
C VAL A 347 -9.81 11.49 -6.05
N ALA A 348 -10.82 11.03 -5.31
CA ALA A 348 -12.12 11.70 -5.29
C ALA A 348 -11.99 13.15 -4.80
N LYS A 349 -12.56 14.12 -5.53
CA LYS A 349 -12.51 15.55 -5.19
C LYS A 349 -12.95 15.86 -3.76
N SER A 350 -14.00 15.18 -3.28
CA SER A 350 -14.49 15.33 -1.91
C SER A 350 -13.46 14.88 -0.87
N PHE A 351 -12.70 13.82 -1.16
CA PHE A 351 -11.65 13.32 -0.30
C PHE A 351 -10.44 14.26 -0.29
N ALA A 352 -9.97 14.67 -1.48
CA ALA A 352 -8.91 15.66 -1.61
C ALA A 352 -9.23 16.97 -0.86
N GLN A 353 -10.46 17.48 -1.02
CA GLN A 353 -10.93 18.67 -0.31
C GLN A 353 -11.02 18.46 1.21
N SER A 354 -11.42 17.27 1.67
CA SER A 354 -11.44 16.92 3.09
C SER A 354 -10.03 16.96 3.70
N VAL A 355 -9.04 16.37 3.01
CA VAL A 355 -7.63 16.42 3.43
C VAL A 355 -7.13 17.86 3.46
N ALA A 356 -7.36 18.64 2.40
CA ALA A 356 -6.97 20.05 2.36
C ALA A 356 -7.59 20.88 3.50
N ASN A 357 -8.86 20.62 3.85
CA ASN A 357 -9.54 21.28 4.97
C ASN A 357 -8.97 20.87 6.33
N ARG A 358 -8.56 19.60 6.50
CA ARG A 358 -7.89 19.12 7.71
C ARG A 358 -6.47 19.70 7.81
N LEU A 359 -5.76 19.81 6.69
CA LEU A 359 -4.41 20.39 6.61
C LEU A 359 -4.39 21.86 7.06
N LYS A 360 -5.39 22.65 6.66
CA LYS A 360 -5.57 24.04 7.13
C LYS A 360 -5.69 24.18 8.65
N LYS A 361 -6.04 23.10 9.37
CA LYS A 361 -6.09 23.09 10.84
C LYS A 361 -4.73 22.83 11.48
N VAL A 362 -3.73 22.39 10.73
CA VAL A 362 -2.34 22.28 11.19
C VAL A 362 -1.71 23.66 11.00
N LYS A 363 -1.43 24.36 12.10
CA LYS A 363 -0.94 25.73 12.07
C LYS A 363 0.59 25.74 11.95
N SER A 364 1.12 26.84 11.42
CA SER A 364 2.53 27.17 11.63
C SER A 364 2.74 27.60 13.08
N PRO A 365 3.84 27.18 13.74
CA PRO A 365 4.14 27.66 15.07
C PRO A 365 4.58 29.12 15.00
N ALA A 366 4.54 29.83 16.13
CA ALA A 366 5.17 31.16 16.25
C ALA A 366 6.70 31.09 16.30
N LEU A 367 7.25 29.88 16.46
CA LEU A 367 8.68 29.59 16.43
C LEU A 367 9.24 29.86 15.03
N MET A 368 10.34 30.60 14.99
CA MET A 368 11.15 30.81 13.78
C MET A 368 12.48 30.07 13.98
N LEU A 369 12.87 29.26 13.01
CA LEU A 369 14.18 28.62 12.97
C LEU A 369 15.02 29.25 11.85
N PRO A 370 16.35 29.28 11.97
CA PRO A 370 17.22 29.78 10.91
C PRO A 370 17.07 28.93 9.64
N ASN A 371 17.40 29.53 8.49
CA ASN A 371 17.46 28.80 7.23
C ASN A 371 18.54 27.71 7.30
N ALA A 372 18.35 26.64 6.54
CA ALA A 372 19.34 25.57 6.41
C ALA A 372 20.20 25.79 5.17
N ASP A 373 21.49 25.51 5.25
CA ASP A 373 22.36 25.49 4.09
C ASP A 373 22.08 24.23 3.24
N ALA A 374 22.21 24.34 1.91
CA ALA A 374 22.06 23.19 1.02
C ALA A 374 23.05 22.06 1.33
N SER A 375 24.24 22.39 1.85
CA SER A 375 25.28 21.45 2.24
C SER A 375 25.06 20.81 3.62
N ASP A 376 24.23 21.40 4.49
CA ASP A 376 23.99 20.87 5.83
C ASP A 376 23.32 19.49 5.76
N SER A 377 23.86 18.50 6.48
CA SER A 377 23.07 17.33 6.84
C SER A 377 21.99 17.70 7.87
N GLU A 378 21.01 16.81 8.08
CA GLU A 378 19.97 17.00 9.11
C GLU A 378 20.61 17.18 10.51
N GLY A 379 21.63 16.39 10.82
CA GLY A 379 22.39 16.50 12.07
C GLY A 379 23.18 17.80 12.19
N ASP A 380 23.82 18.26 11.10
CA ASP A 380 24.57 19.54 11.09
C ASP A 380 23.63 20.71 11.38
N TYR A 381 22.46 20.72 10.73
CA TYR A 381 21.43 21.73 10.95
C TYR A 381 20.93 21.69 12.40
N ASN A 382 20.59 20.51 12.93
CA ASN A 382 20.12 20.35 14.30
C ASN A 382 21.16 20.86 15.31
N GLN A 383 22.44 20.52 15.12
CA GLN A 383 23.54 20.99 15.96
C GLN A 383 23.73 22.51 15.91
N SER A 384 23.61 23.11 14.72
CA SER A 384 23.69 24.56 14.53
C SER A 384 22.56 25.29 15.26
N VAL A 385 21.31 24.86 15.08
CA VAL A 385 20.13 25.43 15.75
C VAL A 385 20.19 25.26 17.26
N ALA A 386 20.59 24.09 17.75
CA ALA A 386 20.72 23.85 19.19
C ALA A 386 21.69 24.84 19.85
N THR A 387 22.76 25.20 19.14
CA THR A 387 23.79 26.13 19.63
C THR A 387 23.30 27.58 19.61
N SER A 388 22.73 28.03 18.48
CA SER A 388 22.31 29.42 18.30
C SER A 388 21.08 29.77 19.15
N GLU A 389 20.08 28.90 19.17
CA GLU A 389 18.80 29.10 19.88
C GLU A 389 18.82 28.58 21.33
N LYS A 390 19.94 27.95 21.74
CA LYS A 390 20.12 27.33 23.07
C LYS A 390 19.07 26.26 23.38
N PHE A 391 18.68 25.49 22.38
CA PHE A 391 17.80 24.33 22.55
C PHE A 391 18.58 23.11 23.05
N ALA A 392 17.88 22.11 23.56
CA ALA A 392 18.50 20.81 23.85
C ALA A 392 18.58 20.00 22.56
N LEU A 393 19.81 19.65 22.15
CA LEU A 393 20.05 18.74 21.05
C LEU A 393 19.77 17.30 21.50
N MET A 394 18.74 16.72 20.92
CA MET A 394 18.26 15.37 21.20
C MET A 394 18.42 14.44 19.97
N ASP A 395 18.85 15.00 18.84
CA ASP A 395 19.27 14.29 17.62
C ASP A 395 20.11 13.04 17.92
N GLN A 396 19.68 11.89 17.42
CA GLN A 396 20.33 10.57 17.58
C GLN A 396 20.47 10.11 19.05
N LYS A 397 19.75 10.73 20.00
CA LYS A 397 19.73 10.30 21.42
C LYS A 397 18.65 9.23 21.62
N LEU A 398 18.92 8.07 21.06
CA LEU A 398 18.07 6.90 21.11
C LEU A 398 17.87 6.37 22.54
N VAL A 399 16.62 6.01 22.84
CA VAL A 399 16.16 5.48 24.14
C VAL A 399 15.22 4.30 23.90
N ARG A 400 15.45 3.21 24.64
CA ARG A 400 14.55 2.05 24.62
C ARG A 400 13.29 2.33 25.45
N ALA A 401 12.12 2.28 24.83
CA ALA A 401 10.86 2.21 25.58
C ALA A 401 10.60 0.77 26.05
N ARG A 402 9.88 0.61 27.16
CA ARG A 402 9.63 -0.67 27.87
C ARG A 402 9.07 -1.76 26.95
N ASP A 403 8.19 -1.38 26.02
CA ASP A 403 7.51 -2.31 25.11
C ASP A 403 7.93 -2.13 23.64
N ALA A 404 9.05 -1.42 23.37
CA ALA A 404 9.54 -1.20 22.02
C ALA A 404 10.66 -2.20 21.66
N ASN A 405 10.55 -2.79 20.46
CA ASN A 405 11.59 -3.67 19.91
C ASN A 405 12.79 -2.88 19.34
N SER A 406 12.61 -1.59 19.08
CA SER A 406 13.63 -0.68 18.57
C SER A 406 13.82 0.51 19.50
N ASP A 407 15.00 1.12 19.45
CA ASP A 407 15.23 2.36 20.18
C ASP A 407 14.46 3.52 19.51
N ILE A 408 13.96 4.45 20.32
CA ILE A 408 13.14 5.58 19.91
C ILE A 408 13.85 6.87 20.30
N GLU A 409 13.82 7.84 19.40
CA GLU A 409 14.25 9.20 19.68
C GLU A 409 13.05 10.06 20.14
N LEU A 410 13.21 10.83 21.22
CA LEU A 410 12.12 11.67 21.74
C LEU A 410 11.75 12.79 20.75
N CYS A 411 12.75 13.47 20.20
CA CYS A 411 12.70 14.56 19.23
C CYS A 411 14.13 14.93 18.87
N ASP A 412 14.34 15.75 17.84
CA ASP A 412 15.69 16.14 17.46
C ASP A 412 16.12 17.40 18.23
N LEU A 413 15.17 18.29 18.51
CA LEU A 413 15.36 19.50 19.33
C LEU A 413 14.23 19.69 20.33
N LEU A 414 14.58 19.94 21.60
CA LEU A 414 13.64 20.29 22.67
C LEU A 414 13.81 21.76 23.07
N THR A 415 12.74 22.55 22.94
CA THR A 415 12.77 23.98 23.29
C THR A 415 12.40 24.23 24.76
N PRO A 416 12.79 25.38 25.34
CA PRO A 416 12.36 25.81 26.68
C PRO A 416 10.83 25.95 26.85
N ASN A 417 10.08 26.03 25.75
CA ASN A 417 8.62 26.19 25.72
C ASN A 417 7.87 24.86 25.56
N ARG A 418 8.52 23.72 25.86
CA ARG A 418 7.95 22.36 25.76
C ARG A 418 7.55 21.97 24.34
N GLN A 419 8.35 22.39 23.36
CA GLN A 419 8.14 22.03 21.97
C GLN A 419 9.13 20.91 21.59
N LEU A 420 8.57 19.80 21.10
CA LEU A 420 9.28 18.63 20.59
C LEU A 420 9.40 18.79 19.07
N ILE A 421 10.57 19.20 18.59
CA ILE A 421 10.79 19.47 17.16
C ILE A 421 11.39 18.23 16.52
N HIS A 422 10.73 17.74 15.48
CA HIS A 422 11.25 16.72 14.58
C HIS A 422 11.54 17.40 13.24
N VAL A 423 12.81 17.44 12.87
CA VAL A 423 13.37 18.03 11.68
C VAL A 423 13.51 16.96 10.60
N LYS A 424 13.10 17.27 9.38
CA LYS A 424 13.43 16.46 8.22
C LYS A 424 13.93 17.31 7.08
N LYS A 425 15.07 16.95 6.49
CA LYS A 425 15.46 17.51 5.20
C LYS A 425 14.67 16.83 4.09
N LYS A 426 13.82 17.58 3.37
CA LYS A 426 13.10 17.07 2.19
C LYS A 426 14.07 16.98 1.02
N THR A 427 14.86 15.91 1.01
CA THR A 427 15.58 15.44 -0.18
C THR A 427 14.63 14.67 -1.09
N ARG A 428 15.10 14.30 -2.28
CA ARG A 428 14.32 13.50 -3.24
C ARG A 428 14.02 12.08 -2.73
N SER A 429 14.89 11.55 -1.87
CA SER A 429 14.80 10.23 -1.23
C SER A 429 14.16 10.23 0.17
N ALA A 430 13.96 11.41 0.79
CA ALA A 430 13.52 11.50 2.17
C ALA A 430 11.99 11.36 2.31
N THR A 431 11.57 10.32 3.02
CA THR A 431 10.17 10.04 3.29
C THR A 431 9.64 10.87 4.47
N LEU A 432 8.64 11.72 4.20
CA LEU A 432 7.97 12.51 5.24
C LEU A 432 7.07 11.64 6.12
N SER A 433 6.63 10.49 5.59
CA SER A 433 5.79 9.54 6.32
C SER A 433 6.52 9.00 7.58
N HIS A 434 7.83 8.72 7.48
CA HIS A 434 8.65 8.30 8.63
C HIS A 434 8.76 9.40 9.69
N LEU A 435 8.98 10.66 9.28
CA LEU A 435 9.01 11.80 10.19
C LEU A 435 7.72 11.88 11.02
N PHE A 436 6.56 11.78 10.36
CA PHE A 436 5.27 11.89 11.04
C PHE A 436 5.04 10.72 12.00
N ALA A 437 5.34 9.49 11.57
CA ALA A 437 5.26 8.31 12.41
C ALA A 437 6.20 8.39 13.64
N GLN A 438 7.44 8.84 13.46
CA GLN A 438 8.41 9.03 14.53
C GLN A 438 7.86 9.99 15.60
N GLY A 439 7.32 11.15 15.21
CA GLY A 439 6.75 12.08 16.17
C GLY A 439 5.54 11.53 16.94
N VAL A 440 4.71 10.69 16.29
CA VAL A 440 3.60 10.00 16.95
C VAL A 440 4.11 8.99 17.98
N VAL A 441 5.02 8.12 17.58
CA VAL A 441 5.57 7.05 18.44
C VAL A 441 6.32 7.67 19.63
N ALA A 442 7.14 8.69 19.39
CA ALA A 442 7.89 9.39 20.41
C ALA A 442 6.98 10.08 21.43
N ALA A 443 5.92 10.77 20.97
CA ALA A 443 4.97 11.44 21.85
C ALA A 443 4.13 10.44 22.68
N GLU A 444 3.77 9.28 22.11
CA GLU A 444 3.08 8.22 22.84
C GLU A 444 3.98 7.58 23.90
N ALA A 445 5.24 7.26 23.55
CA ALA A 445 6.23 6.77 24.52
C ALA A 445 6.46 7.80 25.64
N PHE A 446 6.63 9.08 25.28
CA PHE A 446 6.75 10.18 26.23
C PHE A 446 5.55 10.27 27.17
N LEU A 447 4.32 10.08 26.68
CA LEU A 447 3.11 10.19 27.49
C LEU A 447 2.92 9.00 28.44
N TRP A 448 3.23 7.78 28.00
CA TRP A 448 2.82 6.56 28.70
C TRP A 448 3.96 5.82 29.41
N ASP A 449 5.22 6.02 29.01
CA ASP A 449 6.38 5.29 29.54
C ASP A 449 7.26 6.20 30.41
N GLU A 450 7.23 5.93 31.72
CA GLU A 450 8.06 6.63 32.71
C GLU A 450 9.56 6.37 32.54
N GLU A 451 9.95 5.14 32.20
CA GLU A 451 11.36 4.80 32.03
C GLU A 451 11.92 5.45 30.77
N PHE A 452 11.11 5.51 29.70
CA PHE A 452 11.45 6.29 28.51
C PHE A 452 11.68 7.77 28.83
N ARG A 453 10.81 8.40 29.63
CA ARG A 453 10.99 9.80 30.08
C ARG A 453 12.26 9.99 30.89
N LYS A 454 12.54 9.13 31.87
CA LYS A 454 13.75 9.21 32.69
C LYS A 454 15.01 9.06 31.85
N ALA A 455 15.01 8.09 30.94
CA ALA A 455 16.14 7.83 30.07
C ALA A 455 16.34 8.99 29.08
N ALA A 456 15.28 9.52 28.45
CA ALA A 456 15.36 10.71 27.60
C ALA A 456 15.87 11.94 28.35
N ARG A 457 15.38 12.17 29.59
CA ARG A 457 15.89 13.26 30.45
C ARG A 457 17.39 13.11 30.73
N SER A 458 17.87 11.89 30.94
CA SER A 458 19.29 11.66 31.23
C SER A 458 20.22 11.93 30.06
N LYS A 459 19.70 11.99 28.82
CA LYS A 459 20.46 12.39 27.63
C LYS A 459 20.69 13.91 27.53
N ILE A 460 19.90 14.72 28.24
CA ILE A 460 20.06 16.18 28.24
C ILE A 460 21.27 16.56 29.11
N PRO A 461 22.22 17.37 28.60
CA PRO A 461 23.40 17.77 29.34
C PRO A 461 23.07 18.44 30.68
N ALA A 462 23.88 18.18 31.71
CA ALA A 462 23.71 18.76 33.05
C ALA A 462 23.80 20.30 33.07
N THR A 463 24.35 20.92 32.02
CA THR A 463 24.36 22.38 31.82
C THR A 463 22.98 22.96 31.49
N GLN A 464 22.04 22.14 31.02
CA GLN A 464 20.68 22.53 30.61
C GLN A 464 19.59 22.03 31.60
N LYS A 465 19.83 22.13 32.91
CA LYS A 465 18.90 21.63 33.96
C LYS A 465 17.46 22.11 33.80
N ARG A 466 17.25 23.36 33.35
CA ARG A 466 15.91 23.92 33.14
C ARG A 466 15.14 23.19 32.04
N VAL A 467 15.82 22.79 30.96
CA VAL A 467 15.23 22.05 29.85
C VAL A 467 14.98 20.59 30.25
N ALA A 468 15.92 19.98 30.97
CA ALA A 468 15.72 18.63 31.53
C ALA A 468 14.50 18.54 32.46
N ALA A 469 14.24 19.58 33.27
CA ALA A 469 13.09 19.65 34.15
C ALA A 469 11.74 19.74 33.41
N LEU A 470 11.74 20.01 32.09
CA LEU A 470 10.51 20.00 31.29
C LEU A 470 10.00 18.59 31.01
N ILE A 471 10.84 17.56 31.13
CA ILE A 471 10.45 16.16 31.02
C ILE A 471 10.12 15.69 32.44
N PRO A 472 8.85 15.52 32.86
CA PRO A 472 8.51 15.09 34.22
C PRO A 472 8.73 13.58 34.43
N ASP A 473 8.84 13.14 35.69
CA ASP A 473 8.85 11.71 36.02
C ASP A 473 7.44 11.14 35.88
N ASP A 474 6.48 11.83 36.50
CA ASP A 474 5.05 11.52 36.37
C ASP A 474 4.52 11.75 34.95
N LYS A 475 3.30 11.26 34.72
CA LYS A 475 2.61 11.43 33.44
C LYS A 475 2.50 12.93 33.08
N PRO A 476 3.03 13.38 31.93
CA PRO A 476 2.97 14.78 31.53
C PRO A 476 1.55 15.22 31.15
N GLU A 477 1.24 16.50 31.38
CA GLU A 477 0.06 17.14 30.80
C GLU A 477 0.30 17.43 29.30
N SER A 478 -0.10 16.51 28.43
CA SER A 478 0.16 16.56 26.98
C SER A 478 -0.24 17.88 26.30
N LYS A 479 -1.29 18.55 26.77
CA LYS A 479 -1.74 19.88 26.28
C LYS A 479 -0.70 20.99 26.43
N GLU A 480 0.22 20.86 27.37
CA GLU A 480 1.30 21.81 27.60
C GLU A 480 2.42 21.66 26.57
N PHE A 481 2.50 20.49 25.93
CA PHE A 481 3.51 20.17 24.92
C PHE A 481 2.98 20.44 23.50
N GLU A 482 3.93 20.74 22.61
CA GLU A 482 3.67 20.92 21.18
C GLU A 482 4.64 20.06 20.39
N VAL A 483 4.11 19.22 19.50
CA VAL A 483 4.91 18.48 18.52
C VAL A 483 5.00 19.33 17.25
N ILE A 484 6.22 19.67 16.84
CA ILE A 484 6.50 20.47 15.65
C ILE A 484 7.20 19.59 14.63
N TYR A 485 6.57 19.39 13.48
CA TYR A 485 7.23 18.83 12.31
C TYR A 485 7.88 19.96 11.52
N ALA A 486 9.20 20.02 11.49
CA ALA A 486 9.97 21.06 10.80
C ALA A 486 10.61 20.48 9.54
N ILE A 487 10.23 20.97 8.37
CA ILE A 487 10.67 20.41 7.10
C ILE A 487 11.56 21.42 6.38
N ILE A 488 12.82 21.04 6.15
CA ILE A 488 13.76 21.81 5.32
C ILE A 488 13.42 21.55 3.86
N THR A 489 13.13 22.61 3.10
CA THR A 489 12.70 22.48 1.71
C THR A 489 13.03 23.70 0.86
N LYS A 490 13.30 23.45 -0.43
CA LYS A 490 13.37 24.48 -1.48
C LYS A 490 11.99 25.03 -1.88
N MET A 491 10.90 24.42 -1.43
CA MET A 491 9.54 24.82 -1.78
C MET A 491 9.26 26.25 -1.35
N ALA A 492 8.75 27.08 -2.28
CA ALA A 492 8.37 28.45 -1.98
C ALA A 492 7.27 28.53 -0.91
N ALA A 493 7.34 29.55 -0.04
CA ALA A 493 6.35 29.75 1.03
C ALA A 493 4.91 29.89 0.50
N THR A 494 4.72 30.42 -0.71
CA THR A 494 3.39 30.57 -1.35
C THR A 494 2.72 29.24 -1.69
N LYS A 495 3.51 28.17 -1.88
CA LYS A 495 3.02 26.82 -2.12
C LYS A 495 2.87 26.03 -0.82
N TRP A 496 3.33 26.53 0.32
CA TRP A 496 3.34 25.78 1.57
C TRP A 496 2.01 25.85 2.33
N PRO A 497 1.56 24.76 2.99
CA PRO A 497 1.99 23.36 2.85
C PRO A 497 1.28 22.61 1.71
N ALA A 498 0.39 23.27 0.96
CA ALA A 498 -0.47 22.65 -0.06
C ALA A 498 0.28 22.06 -1.26
N GLY A 499 1.54 22.44 -1.47
CA GLY A 499 2.42 21.94 -2.52
C GLY A 499 3.12 20.62 -2.17
N LEU A 500 2.97 20.11 -0.94
CA LEU A 500 3.41 18.76 -0.59
C LEU A 500 2.63 17.72 -1.40
N PRO A 501 3.22 16.53 -1.67
CA PRO A 501 2.46 15.41 -2.21
C PRO A 501 1.22 15.11 -1.37
N PHE A 502 0.15 14.69 -2.02
CA PHE A 502 -1.15 14.41 -1.40
C PHE A 502 -1.04 13.40 -0.27
N PHE A 503 -0.27 12.32 -0.43
CA PHE A 503 -0.12 11.35 0.65
C PHE A 503 0.71 11.87 1.81
N SER A 504 1.73 12.70 1.55
CA SER A 504 2.41 13.42 2.64
C SER A 504 1.44 14.33 3.41
N GLN A 505 0.52 15.02 2.73
CA GLN A 505 -0.52 15.81 3.39
C GLN A 505 -1.46 14.92 4.20
N LEU A 506 -1.91 13.78 3.65
CA LEU A 506 -2.79 12.82 4.32
C LEU A 506 -2.14 12.27 5.59
N ASN A 507 -0.87 11.87 5.52
CA ASN A 507 -0.13 11.31 6.64
C ASN A 507 0.08 12.34 7.75
N LEU A 508 0.41 13.58 7.39
CA LEU A 508 0.51 14.67 8.35
C LEU A 508 -0.82 14.91 9.08
N VAL A 509 -1.95 14.99 8.37
CA VAL A 509 -3.24 15.25 9.03
C VAL A 509 -3.66 14.10 9.93
N ASN A 510 -3.34 12.85 9.56
CA ASN A 510 -3.61 11.67 10.37
C ASN A 510 -2.74 11.66 11.63
N ALA A 511 -1.43 11.89 11.51
CA ALA A 511 -0.51 12.02 12.64
C ALA A 511 -0.92 13.15 13.59
N ALA A 512 -1.25 14.32 13.04
CA ALA A 512 -1.71 15.46 13.82
C ALA A 512 -3.01 15.18 14.58
N GLU A 513 -3.97 14.48 13.97
CA GLU A 513 -5.21 14.08 14.66
C GLU A 513 -4.96 13.05 15.76
N ARG A 514 -4.08 12.07 15.54
CA ARG A 514 -3.71 11.09 16.56
C ARG A 514 -3.05 11.76 17.77
N LEU A 515 -2.09 12.65 17.54
CA LEU A 515 -1.45 13.45 18.59
C LEU A 515 -2.44 14.35 19.33
N ARG A 516 -3.38 14.98 18.62
CA ARG A 516 -4.44 15.82 19.24
C ARG A 516 -5.41 15.00 20.08
N ARG A 517 -5.72 13.75 19.71
CA ARG A 517 -6.51 12.84 20.55
C ARG A 517 -5.80 12.52 21.87
N HIS A 518 -4.47 12.47 21.86
CA HIS A 518 -3.64 12.37 23.06
C HIS A 518 -3.45 13.70 23.80
N GLY A 519 -3.98 14.80 23.27
CA GLY A 519 -3.99 16.13 23.89
C GLY A 519 -2.85 17.06 23.46
N PHE A 520 -1.91 16.62 22.62
CA PHE A 520 -0.80 17.46 22.18
C PHE A 520 -1.25 18.57 21.23
N ARG A 521 -0.56 19.72 21.29
CA ARG A 521 -0.58 20.70 20.19
C ARG A 521 0.30 20.18 19.05
N VAL A 522 -0.10 20.48 17.82
CA VAL A 522 0.64 20.01 16.64
C VAL A 522 0.73 21.13 15.62
N SER A 523 1.96 21.39 15.18
CA SER A 523 2.28 22.44 14.23
C SER A 523 3.23 21.93 13.15
N LEU A 524 3.20 22.59 12.00
CA LEU A 524 4.06 22.29 10.86
C LEU A 524 4.88 23.53 10.52
N LEU A 525 6.20 23.40 10.54
CA LEU A 525 7.14 24.48 10.27
C LEU A 525 7.87 24.22 8.95
N ARG A 526 7.99 25.27 8.14
CA ARG A 526 8.82 25.28 6.94
C ARG A 526 10.16 25.91 7.26
N ILE A 527 11.25 25.21 6.99
CA ILE A 527 12.60 25.76 7.01
C ILE A 527 13.01 25.98 5.55
N GLN A 528 13.44 27.20 5.21
CA GLN A 528 13.96 27.49 3.88
C GLN A 528 15.34 26.85 3.74
N GLU A 529 15.54 26.06 2.69
CA GLU A 529 16.87 25.68 2.24
C GLU A 529 17.46 26.81 1.38
N THR A 530 18.59 27.37 1.79
CA THR A 530 19.34 28.38 1.03
C THR A 530 20.41 27.71 0.18
N GLN A 531 20.69 28.28 -0.99
CA GLN A 531 21.71 27.77 -1.92
C GLN A 531 23.12 27.88 -1.36
#